data_AF-A0A3M8DSL7-F1
#
_entry.id   AF-A0A3M8DSL7-F1
#
_cell.length_a   1.000
_cell.length_b   1.000
_cell.length_c   1.000
_cell.angle_alpha   90.00
_cell.angle_beta   90.00
_cell.angle_gamma   90.00
#
_symmetry.space_group_name_H-M   'P 1'
#
loop_
_entity.id
_entity.type
_entity.pdbx_description
1 polymer ?
#
loop_
_entity_poly.entity_id
_entity_poly.type
_entity_poly.pdbx_seq_one_letter_code
_entity_poly.pdbx_strand_id
1 'polypeptide(L)'
;MVNLDSSIAFLIYVTAVSSAAAGVTEACKSVVPFLATDYEPKEDCWEDVNQAARLNHYKRFFNLLISVVAAGIIFGVMGIDPALILTGAKTAYVEHSWELGTWIWGIVAVFGSPFFASLLKIVEGYKQSMNSNQPPNRPREKVTGPRR
;
A
#
# COMPACT_ATOMS: atom_id res chain seq x y z
N MET A 1 -24.95 4.57 -8.98
CA MET A 1 -24.32 5.80 -9.53
C MET A 1 -23.15 6.11 -8.61
N VAL A 2 -21.94 6.24 -9.13
CA VAL A 2 -20.74 6.48 -8.30
C VAL A 2 -20.81 7.91 -7.77
N ASN A 3 -20.81 8.06 -6.45
CA ASN A 3 -20.85 9.36 -5.78
C ASN A 3 -19.51 9.64 -5.10
N LEU A 4 -19.26 10.91 -4.74
CA LEU A 4 -18.02 11.31 -4.09
C LEU A 4 -17.82 10.54 -2.77
N ASP A 5 -18.88 10.39 -1.97
CA ASP A 5 -18.83 9.68 -0.68
C ASP A 5 -18.53 8.19 -0.86
N SER A 6 -19.09 7.54 -1.89
CA SER A 6 -18.81 6.12 -2.16
C SER A 6 -17.37 5.91 -2.66
N SER A 7 -16.84 6.88 -3.40
CA SER A 7 -15.45 6.90 -3.85
C SER A 7 -14.46 7.09 -2.69
N ILE A 8 -14.77 7.99 -1.76
CA ILE A 8 -13.96 8.20 -0.55
C ILE A 8 -14.00 6.95 0.34
N ALA A 9 -15.18 6.37 0.57
CA ALA A 9 -15.32 5.15 1.36
C ALA A 9 -14.52 3.98 0.76
N PHE A 10 -14.59 3.81 -0.56
CA PHE A 10 -13.77 2.84 -1.28
C PHE A 10 -12.26 3.07 -1.06
N LEU A 11 -11.78 4.31 -1.24
CA LEU A 11 -10.37 4.66 -1.08
C LEU A 11 -9.86 4.38 0.34
N ILE A 12 -10.64 4.76 1.36
CA ILE A 12 -10.30 4.51 2.77
C ILE A 12 -10.21 3.01 3.02
N TYR A 13 -11.20 2.24 2.54
CA TYR A 13 -11.26 0.80 2.76
C TYR A 13 -10.07 0.07 2.13
N VAL A 14 -9.78 0.35 0.86
CA VAL A 14 -8.64 -0.24 0.14
C VAL A 14 -7.31 0.14 0.80
N THR A 15 -7.17 1.37 1.27
CA THR A 15 -5.98 1.84 1.99
C THR A 15 -5.81 1.11 3.32
N ALA A 16 -6.90 0.94 4.09
CA ALA A 16 -6.88 0.24 5.37
C ALA A 16 -6.46 -1.23 5.22
N VAL A 17 -7.00 -1.93 4.22
CA VAL A 17 -6.62 -3.32 3.92
C VAL A 17 -5.15 -3.41 3.49
N SER A 18 -4.67 -2.46 2.69
CA SER A 18 -3.25 -2.39 2.33
C SER A 18 -2.35 -2.17 3.55
N SER A 19 -2.73 -1.28 4.48
CA SER A 19 -1.98 -1.09 5.73
C SER A 19 -1.96 -2.33 6.61
N ALA A 20 -3.09 -3.04 6.72
CA ALA A 20 -3.16 -4.30 7.46
C ALA A 20 -2.27 -5.38 6.81
N ALA A 21 -2.29 -5.51 5.48
CA ALA A 21 -1.43 -6.44 4.74
C ALA A 21 0.06 -6.13 4.91
N ALA A 22 0.43 -4.85 4.97
CA ALA A 22 1.79 -4.43 5.30
C ALA A 22 2.19 -4.88 6.72
N GLY A 23 1.30 -4.72 7.71
CA GLY A 23 1.52 -5.21 9.07
C GLY A 23 1.73 -6.73 9.14
N VAL A 24 0.94 -7.51 8.39
CA VAL A 24 1.14 -8.97 8.28
C VAL A 24 2.49 -9.29 7.64
N THR A 25 2.89 -8.54 6.63
CA THR A 25 4.17 -8.75 5.94
C THR A 25 5.35 -8.46 6.88
N GLU A 26 5.29 -7.40 7.69
CA GLU A 26 6.29 -7.13 8.74
C GLU A 26 6.33 -8.24 9.80
N ALA A 27 5.16 -8.75 10.22
CA ALA A 27 5.12 -9.89 11.13
C ALA A 27 5.78 -11.14 10.51
N CYS A 28 5.54 -11.42 9.22
CA CYS A 28 6.18 -12.54 8.52
C CYS A 28 7.71 -12.41 8.44
N LYS A 29 8.24 -11.19 8.33
CA LYS A 29 9.70 -10.96 8.36
C LYS A 29 10.34 -11.38 9.69
N SER A 30 9.60 -11.31 10.80
CA SER A 30 10.10 -11.76 12.11
C SER A 30 10.25 -13.28 12.20
N VAL A 31 9.47 -14.03 11.39
CA VAL A 31 9.47 -15.50 11.36
C VAL A 31 10.41 -16.05 10.31
N VAL A 32 10.57 -15.35 9.18
CA VAL A 32 11.40 -15.78 8.05
C VAL A 32 12.59 -14.82 7.88
N PRO A 33 13.78 -15.15 8.41
CA PRO A 33 14.94 -14.25 8.44
C PRO A 33 15.40 -13.76 7.05
N PHE A 34 15.22 -14.60 6.02
CA PHE A 34 15.50 -14.27 4.61
C PHE A 34 14.75 -13.01 4.13
N LEU A 35 13.55 -12.76 4.64
CA LEU A 35 12.74 -11.59 4.25
C LEU A 35 13.18 -10.29 4.95
N ALA A 36 13.93 -10.41 6.04
CA ALA A 36 14.45 -9.28 6.83
C ALA A 36 15.90 -8.94 6.48
N THR A 37 16.71 -9.93 6.07
CA THR A 37 18.15 -9.77 5.85
C THR A 37 18.43 -8.84 4.67
N ASP A 38 19.32 -7.87 4.85
CA ASP A 38 19.84 -7.05 3.75
C ASP A 38 21.02 -7.76 3.11
N TYR A 39 20.91 -7.99 1.80
CA TYR A 39 21.95 -8.66 1.02
C TYR A 39 22.93 -7.62 0.50
N GLU A 40 24.11 -7.58 1.10
CA GLU A 40 25.24 -6.76 0.68
C GLU A 40 26.27 -7.63 -0.06
N PRO A 41 26.94 -7.10 -1.09
CA PRO A 41 28.06 -7.80 -1.73
C PRO A 41 29.20 -7.97 -0.73
N LYS A 42 29.83 -9.15 -0.72
CA LYS A 42 30.97 -9.42 0.18
C LYS A 42 32.25 -8.78 -0.31
N GLU A 43 32.44 -8.75 -1.63
CA GLU A 43 33.56 -8.09 -2.31
C GLU A 43 33.02 -7.20 -3.45
N ASP A 44 33.79 -6.17 -3.84
CA ASP A 44 33.52 -5.31 -5.01
C ASP A 44 33.80 -6.04 -6.34
N CYS A 45 33.40 -7.32 -6.42
CA CYS A 45 33.40 -8.11 -7.64
C CYS A 45 32.03 -8.03 -8.30
N TRP A 46 32.01 -7.97 -9.63
CA TRP A 46 30.77 -7.92 -10.42
C TRP A 46 29.83 -9.10 -10.14
N GLU A 47 30.39 -10.28 -9.85
CA GLU A 47 29.63 -11.51 -9.57
C GLU A 47 28.86 -11.40 -8.24
N ASP A 48 29.53 -10.93 -7.19
CA ASP A 48 28.96 -10.74 -5.86
C ASP A 48 27.89 -9.64 -5.84
N VAL A 49 28.12 -8.55 -6.58
CA VAL A 49 27.12 -7.47 -6.75
C VAL A 49 25.85 -8.00 -7.44
N ASN A 50 26.00 -8.82 -8.48
CA ASN A 50 24.87 -9.38 -9.19
C ASN A 50 24.09 -10.40 -8.33
N GLN A 51 24.81 -11.22 -7.54
CA GLN A 51 24.20 -12.18 -6.64
C GLN A 51 23.42 -11.48 -5.50
N ALA A 52 23.98 -10.43 -4.90
CA ALA A 52 23.31 -9.61 -3.90
C ALA A 52 22.07 -8.92 -4.48
N ALA A 53 22.16 -8.36 -5.69
CA ALA A 53 21.02 -7.77 -6.39
C ALA A 53 19.90 -8.78 -6.64
N ARG A 54 20.23 -9.98 -7.12
CA ARG A 54 19.27 -11.06 -7.36
C ARG A 54 18.54 -11.49 -6.08
N LEU A 55 19.26 -11.64 -4.97
CA LEU A 55 18.67 -11.98 -3.67
C LEU A 55 17.76 -10.86 -3.16
N ASN A 56 18.14 -9.59 -3.33
CA ASN A 56 17.30 -8.45 -3.01
C ASN A 56 16.02 -8.39 -3.88
N HIS A 57 16.10 -8.76 -5.16
CA HIS A 57 14.93 -8.88 -6.02
C HIS A 57 13.99 -9.99 -5.55
N TYR A 58 14.50 -11.16 -5.18
CA TYR A 58 13.68 -12.23 -4.62
C TYR A 58 13.04 -11.83 -3.30
N LYS A 59 13.80 -11.21 -2.37
CA LYS A 59 13.28 -10.66 -1.11
C LYS A 59 12.11 -9.71 -1.37
N ARG A 60 12.27 -8.75 -2.30
CA ARG A 60 11.20 -7.80 -2.67
C ARG A 60 9.98 -8.51 -3.25
N PHE A 61 10.20 -9.47 -4.13
CA PHE A 61 9.12 -10.25 -4.75
C PHE A 61 8.33 -11.06 -3.71
N PHE A 62 9.01 -11.77 -2.80
CA PHE A 62 8.33 -12.53 -1.76
C PHE A 62 7.59 -11.64 -0.76
N ASN A 63 8.16 -10.50 -0.37
CA ASN A 63 7.46 -9.52 0.46
C ASN A 63 6.18 -9.01 -0.22
N LEU A 64 6.24 -8.68 -1.52
CA LEU A 64 5.08 -8.29 -2.30
C LEU A 64 4.04 -9.42 -2.38
N LEU A 65 4.47 -10.64 -2.64
CA LEU A 65 3.59 -11.81 -2.75
C LEU A 65 2.86 -12.07 -1.43
N ILE A 66 3.56 -11.99 -0.30
CA ILE A 66 2.96 -12.11 1.04
C ILE A 66 1.95 -11.00 1.28
N SER A 67 2.27 -9.74 0.93
CA SER A 67 1.33 -8.63 1.05
C SER A 67 0.05 -8.85 0.22
N VAL A 68 0.18 -9.31 -1.02
CA VAL A 68 -0.99 -9.57 -1.90
C VAL A 68 -1.85 -10.70 -1.36
N VAL A 69 -1.23 -11.81 -0.93
CA VAL A 69 -1.94 -12.95 -0.35
C VAL A 69 -2.63 -12.53 0.96
N ALA A 70 -1.94 -11.78 1.83
CA ALA A 70 -2.52 -11.26 3.07
C ALA A 70 -3.72 -10.36 2.80
N ALA A 71 -3.61 -9.42 1.84
CA ALA A 71 -4.73 -8.57 1.45
C ALA A 71 -5.91 -9.38 0.89
N GLY A 72 -5.64 -10.37 0.03
CA GLY A 72 -6.66 -11.27 -0.51
C GLY A 72 -7.38 -12.07 0.59
N ILE A 73 -6.64 -12.61 1.56
CA ILE A 73 -7.21 -13.28 2.73
C ILE A 73 -8.06 -12.32 3.55
N ILE A 74 -7.62 -11.08 3.78
CA ILE A 74 -8.40 -10.08 4.53
C ILE A 74 -9.73 -9.80 3.82
N PHE A 75 -9.74 -9.59 2.50
CA PHE A 75 -10.99 -9.43 1.75
C PHE A 75 -11.88 -10.67 1.82
N GLY A 76 -11.30 -11.87 1.69
CA GLY A 76 -12.04 -13.13 1.78
C GLY A 76 -12.64 -13.41 3.15
N VAL A 77 -11.94 -13.07 4.24
CA VAL A 77 -12.43 -13.22 5.62
C VAL A 77 -13.49 -12.17 5.94
N MET A 78 -13.31 -10.93 5.50
CA MET A 78 -14.32 -9.89 5.73
C MET A 78 -15.57 -10.11 4.86
N GLY A 79 -15.44 -10.82 3.74
CA GLY A 79 -16.54 -11.08 2.82
C GLY A 79 -17.09 -9.82 2.18
N ILE A 80 -16.25 -8.80 2.01
CA ILE A 80 -16.62 -7.50 1.48
C ILE A 80 -16.03 -7.35 0.07
N ASP A 81 -16.85 -6.94 -0.89
CA ASP A 81 -16.38 -6.55 -2.22
C ASP A 81 -16.31 -5.02 -2.33
N PRO A 82 -15.10 -4.44 -2.47
CA PRO A 82 -14.90 -3.02 -2.71
C PRO A 82 -15.68 -2.46 -3.91
N ALA A 83 -15.96 -3.30 -4.93
CA ALA A 83 -16.76 -2.88 -6.08
C ALA A 83 -18.20 -2.50 -5.68
N LEU A 84 -18.78 -3.23 -4.71
CA LEU A 84 -20.12 -2.96 -4.20
C LEU A 84 -20.17 -1.65 -3.41
N ILE A 85 -19.09 -1.33 -2.69
CA ILE A 85 -18.92 -0.03 -2.04
C ILE A 85 -18.90 1.08 -3.09
N LEU A 86 -18.11 0.91 -4.16
CA LEU A 86 -17.95 1.92 -5.20
C LEU A 86 -19.26 2.19 -5.96
N THR A 87 -20.00 1.13 -6.28
CA THR A 87 -21.28 1.20 -7.01
C THR A 87 -22.44 1.75 -6.17
N GLY A 88 -22.26 1.83 -4.84
CA GLY A 88 -23.27 2.33 -3.91
C GLY A 88 -24.37 1.30 -3.61
N ALA A 89 -24.03 0.02 -3.61
CA ALA A 89 -24.98 -1.05 -3.28
C ALA A 89 -25.45 -0.96 -1.81
N LYS A 90 -26.66 -1.45 -1.53
CA LYS A 90 -27.23 -1.47 -0.17
C LYS A 90 -26.43 -2.32 0.81
N THR A 91 -25.72 -3.33 0.30
CA THR A 91 -24.87 -4.24 1.07
C THR A 91 -23.54 -4.43 0.34
N ALA A 92 -22.44 -4.32 1.07
CA ALA A 92 -21.11 -4.60 0.54
C ALA A 92 -20.66 -6.05 0.76
N TYR A 93 -21.49 -6.85 1.46
CA TYR A 93 -21.23 -8.25 1.77
C TYR A 93 -21.56 -9.15 0.58
N VAL A 94 -20.68 -10.12 0.33
CA VAL A 94 -20.83 -11.14 -0.72
C VAL A 94 -21.12 -12.48 -0.07
N GLU A 95 -22.05 -13.24 -0.64
CA GLU A 95 -22.36 -14.60 -0.16
C GLU A 95 -21.19 -15.58 -0.38
N HIS A 96 -20.37 -15.36 -1.41
CA HIS A 96 -19.25 -16.23 -1.80
C HIS A 96 -17.92 -15.46 -1.76
N SER A 97 -17.41 -15.22 -0.56
CA SER A 97 -16.22 -14.38 -0.33
C SER A 97 -14.88 -14.97 -0.82
N TRP A 98 -14.85 -16.26 -1.16
CA TRP A 98 -13.66 -16.96 -1.64
C TRP A 98 -13.58 -17.03 -3.17
N GLU A 99 -14.46 -16.33 -3.87
CA GLU A 99 -14.39 -16.23 -5.32
C GLU A 99 -13.20 -15.40 -5.79
N LEU A 100 -12.72 -15.72 -6.99
CA LEU A 100 -11.54 -15.08 -7.60
C LEU A 100 -11.69 -13.56 -7.70
N GLY A 101 -12.93 -13.06 -7.87
CA GLY A 101 -13.23 -11.63 -7.94
C GLY A 101 -12.85 -10.87 -6.68
N THR A 102 -13.15 -11.42 -5.50
CA THR A 102 -12.80 -10.82 -4.19
C THR A 102 -11.29 -10.84 -3.95
N TRP A 103 -10.59 -11.85 -4.46
CA TRP A 103 -9.14 -11.99 -4.32
C TRP A 103 -8.35 -11.01 -5.19
N ILE A 104 -8.85 -10.66 -6.38
CA ILE A 104 -8.22 -9.69 -7.28
C ILE A 104 -8.08 -8.32 -6.61
N TRP A 105 -9.00 -7.96 -5.71
CA TRP A 105 -8.90 -6.74 -4.93
C TRP A 105 -7.67 -6.70 -4.01
N GLY A 106 -7.10 -7.84 -3.62
CA GLY A 106 -5.82 -7.91 -2.92
C GLY A 106 -4.68 -7.29 -3.74
N ILE A 107 -4.64 -7.55 -5.04
CA ILE A 107 -3.67 -6.93 -5.97
C ILE A 107 -3.92 -5.42 -6.05
N VAL A 108 -5.18 -5.03 -6.27
CA VAL A 108 -5.54 -3.61 -6.38
C VAL A 108 -5.22 -2.84 -5.10
N ALA A 109 -5.40 -3.46 -3.93
CA ALA A 109 -5.06 -2.83 -2.65
C ALA A 109 -3.56 -2.63 -2.49
N VAL A 110 -2.75 -3.64 -2.79
CA VAL A 110 -1.28 -3.55 -2.60
C VAL A 110 -0.64 -2.61 -3.62
N PHE A 111 -1.05 -2.66 -4.89
CA PHE A 111 -0.46 -1.83 -5.95
C PHE A 111 -1.11 -0.45 -6.08
N GLY A 112 -2.40 -0.31 -5.77
CA GLY A 112 -3.12 0.96 -5.82
C GLY A 112 -2.86 1.85 -4.60
N SER A 113 -2.52 1.26 -3.46
CA SER A 113 -2.27 1.98 -2.20
C SER A 113 -1.31 3.18 -2.31
N PRO A 114 -0.12 3.09 -2.95
CA PRO A 114 0.77 4.24 -3.10
C PRO A 114 0.15 5.40 -3.88
N PHE A 115 -0.66 5.08 -4.90
CA PHE A 115 -1.39 6.06 -5.69
C PHE A 115 -2.53 6.69 -4.88
N PHE A 116 -3.31 5.87 -4.18
CA PHE A 116 -4.43 6.33 -3.34
C PHE A 116 -3.97 7.16 -2.15
N ALA A 117 -2.88 6.78 -1.48
CA ALA A 117 -2.28 7.56 -0.40
C ALA A 117 -1.81 8.94 -0.89
N SER A 118 -1.28 9.01 -2.11
CA SER A 118 -0.87 10.29 -2.72
C SER A 118 -2.08 11.17 -3.03
N LEU A 119 -3.16 10.59 -3.57
CA LEU A 119 -4.43 11.28 -3.80
C LEU A 119 -5.06 11.82 -2.50
N LEU A 120 -5.12 10.99 -1.45
CA LEU A 120 -5.65 11.40 -0.16
C LEU A 120 -4.86 12.57 0.45
N LYS A 121 -3.53 12.55 0.35
CA LYS A 121 -2.68 13.67 0.78
C LYS A 121 -2.94 14.96 -0.01
N ILE A 122 -3.18 14.85 -1.33
CA ILE A 122 -3.52 16.02 -2.17
C ILE A 122 -4.87 16.61 -1.73
N VAL A 123 -5.87 15.75 -1.50
CA VAL A 123 -7.20 16.18 -1.05
C VAL A 123 -7.13 16.80 0.35
N GLU A 124 -6.36 16.21 1.26
CA GLU A 124 -6.14 16.75 2.61
C GLU A 124 -5.43 18.11 2.56
N GLY A 125 -4.40 18.26 1.71
CA GLY A 125 -3.72 19.53 1.46
C GLY A 125 -4.65 20.59 0.88
N TYR A 126 -5.55 20.21 -0.05
CA TYR A 126 -6.55 21.11 -0.60
C TYR A 126 -7.57 21.56 0.47
N LYS A 127 -8.06 20.63 1.29
CA LYS A 127 -8.95 20.92 2.41
C LYS A 127 -8.31 21.86 3.43
N GLN A 128 -7.03 21.64 3.77
CA GLN A 128 -6.27 22.55 4.64
C GLN A 128 -6.12 23.94 4.00
N SER A 129 -5.88 24.01 2.69
CA SER A 129 -5.78 25.29 1.96
C SER A 129 -7.10 26.05 1.88
N MET A 130 -8.25 25.36 1.87
CA MET A 130 -9.58 25.98 1.87
C MET A 130 -10.04 26.40 3.27
N ASN A 131 -9.71 25.61 4.31
CA ASN A 131 -10.04 25.95 5.69
C ASN A 131 -9.09 26.98 6.32
N SER A 132 -7.93 27.23 5.69
CA SER A 132 -6.94 28.19 6.16
C SER A 132 -7.06 29.50 5.38
N ASN A 133 -7.51 30.58 6.04
CA ASN A 133 -7.26 31.95 5.59
C ASN A 133 -5.78 32.37 5.70
N GLN A 134 -4.87 31.44 6.03
CA GLN A 134 -3.43 31.65 6.05
C GLN A 134 -2.77 30.93 4.87
N PRO A 135 -1.92 31.63 4.09
CA PRO A 135 -1.23 31.02 2.97
C PRO A 135 -0.36 29.85 3.45
N PRO A 136 -0.24 28.77 2.66
CA PRO A 136 0.45 27.56 3.07
C PRO A 136 1.90 27.90 3.43
N ASN A 137 2.37 27.35 4.55
CA ASN A 137 3.73 27.48 5.06
C ASN A 137 4.75 27.30 3.92
N ARG A 138 5.22 28.42 3.35
CA ARG A 138 6.47 28.42 2.60
C ARG A 138 7.53 27.89 3.56
N PRO A 139 8.35 26.91 3.18
CA PRO A 139 9.53 26.56 3.96
C PRO A 139 10.36 27.84 4.12
N ARG A 140 10.47 28.33 5.36
CA ARG A 140 11.19 29.58 5.68
C ARG A 140 12.70 29.42 5.59
N GLU A 141 13.19 28.19 5.61
CA GLU A 141 14.60 27.90 5.44
C GLU A 141 14.88 27.27 4.08
N LYS A 142 15.78 27.91 3.33
CA LYS A 142 16.54 27.21 2.29
C LYS A 142 17.31 26.10 2.99
N VAL A 143 17.03 24.85 2.66
CA VAL A 143 17.92 23.73 2.95
C VAL A 143 19.26 24.08 2.32
N THR A 144 20.21 24.52 3.13
CA THR A 144 21.58 24.72 2.70
C THR A 144 22.30 23.41 2.92
N GLY A 145 22.85 22.85 1.83
CA GLY A 145 23.67 21.65 1.89
C GLY A 145 24.92 21.85 2.76
N PRO A 146 25.66 20.76 3.06
CA PRO A 146 26.85 20.85 3.90
C PRO A 146 27.84 21.83 3.30
N ARG A 147 28.14 22.91 4.03
CA ARG A 147 29.23 23.83 3.72
C ARG A 147 30.55 23.05 3.85
N ARG A 148 31.20 22.77 2.72
CA ARG A 148 32.65 22.57 2.67
C ARG A 148 33.30 23.93 2.45
#